data_AF-A0A8B3M4F4-F1
#
_entry.id   AF-A0A8B3M4F4-F1
#
_cell.length_a   1.000
_cell.length_b   1.000
_cell.length_c   1.000
_cell.angle_alpha   90.00
_cell.angle_beta   90.00
_cell.angle_gamma   90.00
#
_symmetry.space_group_name_H-M   'P 1'
#
loop_
_entity.id
_entity.type
_entity.pdbx_description
1 polymer ?
#
loop_
_entity_poly.entity_id
_entity_poly.type
_entity_poly.pdbx_seq_one_letter_code
_entity_poly.pdbx_strand_id
1 'polypeptide(L)'
;GGGVLLLYILSLGIALGIQNLTMLVGIVISVFVMKKITIRQTIVIFLGAWIFSMILSDLDISYYTSRLDFKNTTNLSVLVYLSGIERAFLNFITSYGLGIGFQQMGVNGEVGVYQQILADLDAPMLNIYDGSFISSKLISEFGFIGAIMCIFYLFIFFRFYLRFKKNKRYPPQYILAYSFYMCFFIPLFIRGAGYINPYVFMLFSSIFLCKYHAKIILMKSNVKMAI
;
A
#
# COMPACT_ATOMS: atom_id res chain seq x y z
N GLY A 1 0.36 -25.94 -2.99
CA GLY A 1 0.25 -26.66 -4.27
C GLY A 1 1.24 -26.05 -5.25
N GLY A 2 1.78 -26.84 -6.18
CA GLY A 2 2.84 -26.40 -7.11
C GLY A 2 2.51 -25.13 -7.88
N GLY A 3 1.28 -24.97 -8.36
CA GLY A 3 0.86 -23.77 -9.11
C GLY A 3 0.95 -22.46 -8.31
N VAL A 4 0.72 -22.49 -6.99
CA VAL A 4 0.86 -21.29 -6.14
C VAL A 4 2.33 -20.89 -6.04
N LEU A 5 3.24 -21.85 -5.94
CA LEU A 5 4.68 -21.60 -5.87
C LEU A 5 5.21 -21.01 -7.18
N LEU A 6 4.76 -21.56 -8.32
CA LEU A 6 5.11 -21.06 -9.65
C LEU A 6 4.70 -19.59 -9.83
N LEU A 7 3.47 -19.24 -9.43
CA LEU A 7 2.98 -17.86 -9.49
C LEU A 7 3.85 -16.90 -8.67
N TYR A 8 4.27 -17.31 -7.47
CA TYR A 8 5.16 -16.49 -6.64
C TYR A 8 6.54 -16.32 -7.27
N ILE A 9 7.13 -17.39 -7.81
CA ILE A 9 8.43 -17.34 -8.49
C ILE A 9 8.37 -16.38 -9.70
N LEU A 10 7.35 -16.51 -10.54
CA LEU A 10 7.15 -15.63 -11.69
C LEU A 10 6.96 -14.17 -11.25
N SER A 11 6.08 -13.93 -10.26
CA SER A 11 5.81 -12.57 -9.80
C SER A 11 7.04 -11.88 -9.17
N LEU A 12 7.81 -12.59 -8.34
CA LEU A 12 9.04 -12.04 -7.75
C LEU A 12 10.12 -11.85 -8.80
N GLY A 13 10.24 -12.81 -9.72
CA GLY A 13 11.17 -12.71 -10.83
C GLY A 13 10.93 -11.48 -11.70
N ILE A 14 9.67 -11.21 -12.04
CA ILE A 14 9.26 -10.00 -12.75
C ILE A 14 9.55 -8.74 -11.91
N ALA A 15 9.22 -8.76 -10.62
CA ALA A 15 9.47 -7.61 -9.72
C ALA A 15 10.96 -7.26 -9.65
N LEU A 16 11.81 -8.29 -9.60
CA LEU A 16 13.25 -8.17 -9.55
C LEU A 16 13.83 -7.66 -10.88
N GLY A 17 13.34 -8.18 -12.01
CA GLY A 17 13.83 -7.79 -13.33
C GLY A 17 13.40 -6.40 -13.77
N ILE A 18 12.19 -5.97 -13.39
CA ILE A 18 11.71 -4.60 -13.65
C ILE A 18 12.31 -3.58 -12.66
N GLN A 19 13.00 -4.04 -11.61
CA GLN A 19 13.51 -3.21 -10.52
C GLN A 19 12.39 -2.39 -9.86
N ASN A 20 11.37 -3.07 -9.34
CA ASN A 20 10.23 -2.40 -8.68
C ASN A 20 10.07 -2.82 -7.21
N LEU A 21 10.58 -1.99 -6.30
CA LEU A 21 10.51 -2.22 -4.86
C LEU A 21 9.06 -2.29 -4.33
N THR A 22 8.13 -1.49 -4.87
CA THR A 22 6.73 -1.49 -4.39
C THR A 22 6.02 -2.80 -4.70
N MET A 23 6.31 -3.38 -5.87
CA MET A 23 5.80 -4.68 -6.27
C MET A 23 6.37 -5.79 -5.38
N LEU A 24 7.67 -5.72 -5.06
CA LEU A 24 8.32 -6.66 -4.13
C LEU A 24 7.65 -6.63 -2.76
N VAL A 25 7.39 -5.45 -2.20
CA VAL A 25 6.70 -5.32 -0.90
C VAL A 25 5.28 -5.90 -0.98
N GLY A 26 4.54 -5.65 -2.07
CA GLY A 26 3.21 -6.23 -2.26
C GLY A 26 3.22 -7.76 -2.25
N ILE A 27 4.20 -8.37 -2.92
CA ILE A 27 4.35 -9.83 -2.93
C ILE A 27 4.68 -10.36 -1.54
N VAL A 28 5.59 -9.71 -0.81
CA VAL A 28 5.91 -10.09 0.58
C VAL A 28 4.68 -10.02 1.48
N ILE A 29 3.90 -8.94 1.39
CA ILE A 29 2.64 -8.80 2.15
C ILE A 29 1.68 -9.95 1.81
N SER A 30 1.53 -10.29 0.53
CA SER A 30 0.62 -11.37 0.10
C SER A 30 1.02 -12.74 0.69
N VAL A 31 2.33 -13.03 0.76
CA VAL A 31 2.85 -14.24 1.41
C VAL A 31 2.51 -14.27 2.90
N PHE A 32 2.70 -13.14 3.61
CA PHE A 32 2.36 -13.01 5.03
C PHE A 32 0.85 -13.15 5.31
N VAL A 33 0.00 -12.64 4.41
CA VAL A 33 -1.46 -12.73 4.53
C VAL A 33 -1.94 -14.16 4.34
N MET A 34 -1.34 -14.91 3.39
CA MET A 34 -1.86 -16.22 3.03
C MET A 34 -1.44 -17.35 3.97
N LYS A 35 -0.40 -17.19 4.81
CA LYS A 35 0.14 -18.17 5.81
C LYS A 35 -0.11 -19.67 5.48
N LYS A 36 0.09 -20.05 4.22
CA LYS A 36 0.03 -21.45 3.73
C LYS A 36 1.38 -21.93 3.22
N ILE A 37 2.41 -21.08 3.31
CA ILE A 37 3.74 -21.34 2.77
C ILE A 37 4.65 -21.74 3.94
N THR A 38 5.26 -22.92 3.85
CA THR A 38 6.24 -23.40 4.83
C THR A 38 7.61 -22.75 4.60
N ILE A 39 8.49 -22.77 5.61
CA ILE A 39 9.85 -22.21 5.50
C ILE A 39 10.66 -22.83 4.34
N ARG A 40 10.41 -24.10 4.02
CA ARG A 40 11.03 -24.78 2.87
C ARG A 40 10.53 -24.19 1.54
N GLN A 41 9.25 -23.89 1.46
CA GLN A 41 8.65 -23.29 0.26
C GLN A 41 9.07 -21.83 0.06
N THR A 42 9.29 -21.07 1.13
CA THR A 42 9.83 -19.69 1.00
C THR A 42 11.25 -19.71 0.41
N ILE A 43 12.10 -20.66 0.83
CA ILE A 43 13.45 -20.81 0.26
C ILE A 43 13.38 -21.11 -1.24
N VAL A 44 12.50 -22.04 -1.66
CA VAL A 44 12.32 -22.37 -3.08
C VAL A 44 11.81 -21.17 -3.90
N ILE A 45 10.90 -20.38 -3.34
CA ILE A 45 10.39 -19.17 -4.00
C ILE A 45 11.52 -18.15 -4.22
N PHE A 46 12.34 -17.88 -3.19
CA PHE A 46 13.44 -16.92 -3.31
C PHE A 46 14.53 -17.39 -4.26
N LEU A 47 14.94 -18.67 -4.19
CA LEU A 47 15.92 -19.25 -5.11
C LEU A 47 15.43 -19.23 -6.56
N GLY A 48 14.18 -19.65 -6.78
CA GLY A 48 13.58 -19.62 -8.12
C GLY A 48 13.45 -18.21 -8.68
N ALA A 49 13.05 -17.23 -7.86
CA ALA A 49 12.96 -15.84 -8.25
C ALA A 49 14.31 -15.24 -8.61
N TRP A 50 15.37 -15.56 -7.85
CA TRP A 50 16.73 -15.11 -8.10
C TRP A 50 17.29 -15.67 -9.42
N ILE A 51 17.12 -16.97 -9.66
CA ILE A 51 17.52 -17.61 -10.93
C ILE A 51 16.76 -16.97 -12.09
N PHE A 52 15.44 -16.81 -11.95
CA PHE A 52 14.61 -16.21 -13.00
C PHE A 52 14.99 -14.76 -13.28
N SER A 53 15.30 -13.95 -12.25
CA SER A 53 15.71 -12.57 -12.46
C SER A 53 17.06 -12.47 -13.17
N MET A 54 18.02 -13.36 -12.86
CA MET A 54 19.30 -13.41 -13.57
C MET A 54 19.14 -13.74 -15.07
N ILE A 55 18.09 -14.49 -15.44
CA ILE A 55 17.79 -14.80 -16.85
C ILE A 55 17.18 -13.59 -17.56
N LEU A 56 16.39 -12.78 -16.86
CA LEU A 56 15.61 -11.68 -17.45
C LEU A 56 16.39 -10.37 -17.57
N SER A 57 17.32 -10.11 -16.65
CA SER A 57 18.06 -8.85 -16.55
C SER A 57 19.27 -9.00 -15.62
N ASP A 58 20.29 -8.17 -15.82
CA ASP A 58 21.35 -8.03 -14.81
C ASP A 58 20.77 -7.43 -13.52
N LEU A 59 20.85 -8.21 -12.45
CA LEU A 59 20.39 -7.80 -11.12
C LEU A 59 21.30 -6.71 -10.56
N ASP A 60 20.87 -5.46 -10.65
CA ASP A 60 21.54 -4.36 -9.97
C ASP A 60 21.10 -4.26 -8.51
N ILE A 61 21.95 -4.80 -7.61
CA ILE A 61 21.72 -4.72 -6.16
C ILE A 61 21.78 -3.25 -5.68
N SER A 62 22.54 -2.39 -6.36
CA SER A 62 22.70 -0.98 -5.99
C SER A 62 21.38 -0.20 -6.09
N TYR A 63 20.49 -0.61 -7.01
CA TYR A 63 19.15 -0.07 -7.11
C TYR A 63 18.37 -0.22 -5.80
N TYR A 64 18.39 -1.41 -5.20
CA TYR A 64 17.61 -1.68 -3.98
C TYR A 64 18.24 -1.06 -2.74
N THR A 65 19.57 -1.07 -2.63
CA THR A 65 20.28 -0.47 -1.49
C THR A 65 20.13 1.05 -1.48
N SER A 66 20.23 1.71 -2.64
CA SER A 66 20.05 3.16 -2.74
C SER A 66 18.65 3.63 -2.33
N ARG A 67 17.63 2.77 -2.48
CA ARG A 67 16.22 3.06 -2.09
C ARG A 67 15.94 2.80 -0.61
N LEU A 68 16.84 2.11 0.08
CA LEU A 68 16.79 1.87 1.53
C LEU A 68 17.77 2.77 2.30
N ASP A 69 18.55 3.59 1.60
CA ASP A 69 19.43 4.58 2.19
C ASP A 69 18.68 5.88 2.46
N PHE A 70 18.16 5.99 3.69
CA PHE A 70 17.44 7.17 4.17
C PHE A 70 18.35 8.33 4.59
N LYS A 71 19.68 8.13 4.60
CA LYS A 71 20.64 9.19 4.90
C LYS A 71 21.10 9.90 3.64
N ASN A 72 21.01 9.25 2.49
CA ASN A 72 21.47 9.81 1.23
C ASN A 72 20.45 10.80 0.66
N THR A 73 20.88 12.06 0.56
CA THR A 73 20.09 13.20 0.07
C THR A 73 20.09 13.33 -1.45
N THR A 74 20.62 12.37 -2.20
CA THR A 74 20.66 12.42 -3.68
C THR A 74 19.59 11.55 -4.35
N ASN A 75 18.98 10.59 -3.62
CA ASN A 75 17.99 9.71 -4.19
C ASN A 75 16.60 10.38 -4.22
N LEU A 76 16.17 10.82 -5.40
CA LEU A 76 14.89 11.49 -5.62
C LEU A 76 13.69 10.74 -5.01
N SER A 77 13.65 9.40 -5.10
CA SER A 77 12.49 8.68 -4.60
C SER A 77 12.46 8.54 -3.08
N VAL A 78 13.62 8.51 -2.42
CA VAL A 78 13.70 8.55 -0.95
C VAL A 78 13.34 9.94 -0.46
N LEU A 79 13.89 10.98 -1.09
CA LEU A 79 13.58 12.39 -0.80
C LEU A 79 12.08 12.68 -0.92
N VAL A 80 11.44 12.20 -1.98
CA VAL A 80 9.99 12.37 -2.19
C VAL A 80 9.16 11.69 -1.10
N TYR A 81 9.58 10.50 -0.65
CA TYR A 81 8.93 9.80 0.45
C TYR A 81 9.09 10.57 1.77
N LEU A 82 10.30 11.06 2.07
CA LEU A 82 10.59 11.85 3.26
C LEU A 82 9.88 13.22 3.23
N SER A 83 9.83 13.89 2.08
CA SER A 83 9.06 15.12 1.85
C SER A 83 7.57 14.92 2.15
N GLY A 84 6.99 13.78 1.73
CA GLY A 84 5.62 13.43 2.08
C GLY A 84 5.37 13.38 3.60
N ILE A 85 6.25 12.70 4.34
CA ILE A 85 6.16 12.60 5.81
C ILE A 85 6.35 13.96 6.47
N GLU A 86 7.39 14.69 6.08
CA GLU A 86 7.73 16.00 6.64
C GLU A 86 6.57 16.98 6.46
N ARG A 87 6.01 17.06 5.25
CA ARG A 87 4.89 17.96 4.96
C ARG A 87 3.61 17.55 5.66
N ALA A 88 3.37 16.26 5.85
CA ALA A 88 2.24 15.81 6.67
C ALA A 88 2.39 16.29 8.12
N PHE A 89 3.61 16.21 8.67
CA PHE A 89 3.90 16.65 10.03
C PHE A 89 3.85 18.18 10.19
N LEU A 90 4.51 18.93 9.30
CA LEU A 90 4.52 20.39 9.34
C LEU A 90 3.10 20.96 9.21
N ASN A 91 2.35 20.51 8.20
CA ASN A 91 0.97 20.99 8.01
C ASN A 91 0.04 20.58 9.15
N PHE A 92 0.28 19.42 9.78
CA PHE A 92 -0.48 19.03 10.97
C PHE A 92 -0.24 19.99 12.15
N ILE A 93 1.01 20.41 12.37
CA ILE A 93 1.35 21.34 13.47
C ILE A 93 0.87 22.76 13.16
N THR A 94 1.14 23.28 11.95
CA THR A 94 0.79 24.66 11.60
C THR A 94 -0.71 24.90 11.53
N SER A 95 -1.49 23.88 11.16
CA SER A 95 -2.96 23.93 11.17
C SER A 95 -3.59 23.58 12.52
N TYR A 96 -2.81 23.41 13.59
CA TYR A 96 -3.28 22.95 14.91
C TYR A 96 -4.10 21.64 14.84
N GLY A 97 -3.79 20.78 13.87
CA GLY A 97 -4.47 19.51 13.65
C GLY A 97 -5.78 19.58 12.87
N LEU A 98 -6.19 20.73 12.33
CA LEU A 98 -7.36 20.84 11.46
C LEU A 98 -7.09 20.40 10.01
N GLY A 99 -5.83 20.52 9.58
CA GLY A 99 -5.42 20.36 8.19
C GLY A 99 -5.55 21.66 7.39
N ILE A 100 -4.88 21.69 6.24
CA ILE A 100 -4.81 22.87 5.35
C ILE A 100 -5.96 22.95 4.33
N GLY A 101 -6.84 21.95 4.29
CA GLY A 101 -8.00 21.90 3.40
C GLY A 101 -7.82 21.04 2.15
N PHE A 102 -8.96 20.72 1.53
CA PHE A 102 -9.04 19.81 0.38
C PHE A 102 -8.25 20.32 -0.84
N GLN A 103 -7.37 19.45 -1.37
CA GLN A 103 -6.46 19.75 -2.49
C GLN A 103 -5.53 20.95 -2.27
N GLN A 104 -5.23 21.30 -1.01
CA GLN A 104 -4.38 22.46 -0.69
C GLN A 104 -2.91 22.11 -0.45
N MET A 105 -2.55 20.81 -0.45
CA MET A 105 -1.20 20.36 -0.09
C MET A 105 -0.08 21.04 -0.87
N GLY A 106 -0.28 21.29 -2.17
CA GLY A 106 0.70 21.93 -3.04
C GLY A 106 0.54 23.44 -3.21
N VAL A 107 -0.41 24.09 -2.53
CA VAL A 107 -0.76 25.51 -2.74
C VAL A 107 -0.54 26.33 -1.47
N ASN A 108 -1.17 25.92 -0.35
CA ASN A 108 -1.18 26.66 0.90
C ASN A 108 -0.44 25.94 2.04
N GLY A 109 0.23 24.82 1.74
CA GLY A 109 0.96 24.03 2.72
C GLY A 109 2.42 24.45 2.86
N GLU A 110 2.98 24.19 4.04
CA GLU A 110 4.41 24.41 4.31
C GLU A 110 5.28 23.55 3.39
N VAL A 111 6.35 24.18 2.91
CA VAL A 111 7.37 23.54 2.09
C VAL A 111 8.50 23.08 3.01
N GLY A 112 8.65 21.77 3.15
CA GLY A 112 9.68 21.16 3.99
C GLY A 112 11.09 21.22 3.39
N VAL A 113 12.10 20.91 4.21
CA VAL A 113 13.51 20.87 3.83
C VAL A 113 13.76 19.87 2.70
N TYR A 114 13.11 18.71 2.72
CA TYR A 114 13.29 17.71 1.66
C TYR A 114 12.74 18.18 0.31
N GLN A 115 11.73 19.07 0.32
CA GLN A 115 11.22 19.67 -0.91
C GLN A 115 12.17 20.74 -1.46
N GLN A 116 12.87 21.47 -0.58
CA GLN A 116 13.92 22.41 -0.99
C GLN A 116 15.09 21.66 -1.63
N ILE A 117 15.55 20.56 -1.02
CA ILE A 117 16.59 19.69 -1.61
C ILE A 117 16.14 19.13 -2.99
N LEU A 118 14.86 18.79 -3.14
CA LEU A 118 14.32 18.38 -4.45
C LEU A 118 14.35 19.50 -5.48
N ALA A 119 14.12 20.75 -5.06
CA ALA A 119 14.25 21.91 -5.94
C ALA A 119 15.71 22.15 -6.36
N ASP A 120 16.66 21.97 -5.44
CA ASP A 120 18.10 22.08 -5.73
C ASP A 120 18.60 20.98 -6.68
N LEU A 121 17.93 19.82 -6.71
CA LEU A 121 18.19 18.72 -7.63
C LEU A 121 17.40 18.80 -8.96
N ASP A 122 16.91 20.00 -9.32
CA ASP A 122 16.14 20.28 -10.54
C ASP A 122 14.83 19.47 -10.66
N ALA A 123 14.27 19.02 -9.53
CA ALA A 123 13.00 18.29 -9.44
C ALA A 123 11.97 18.99 -8.53
N PRO A 124 11.77 20.33 -8.63
CA PRO A 124 10.97 21.09 -7.68
C PRO A 124 9.52 20.63 -7.64
N MET A 125 8.92 20.25 -8.77
CA MET A 125 7.50 19.90 -8.87
C MET A 125 7.19 18.45 -8.47
N LEU A 126 8.18 17.66 -8.09
CA LEU A 126 8.01 16.23 -7.87
C LEU A 126 7.16 15.96 -6.63
N ASN A 127 5.97 15.37 -6.83
CA ASN A 127 5.01 14.99 -5.80
C ASN A 127 4.59 16.11 -4.83
N ILE A 128 4.67 17.37 -5.26
CA ILE A 128 4.18 18.53 -4.50
C ILE A 128 2.68 18.34 -4.18
N TYR A 129 1.85 17.96 -5.15
CA TYR A 129 0.40 17.89 -4.92
C TYR A 129 -0.08 16.59 -4.26
N ASP A 130 0.73 15.53 -4.30
CA ASP A 130 0.30 14.19 -3.91
C ASP A 130 0.92 13.67 -2.61
N GLY A 131 2.06 14.21 -2.18
CA GLY A 131 2.70 13.81 -0.93
C GLY A 131 3.34 12.41 -0.95
N SER A 132 3.56 11.81 -2.12
CA SER A 132 4.16 10.47 -2.29
C SER A 132 3.26 9.26 -1.95
N PHE A 133 2.38 9.40 -0.97
CA PHE A 133 1.42 8.35 -0.58
C PHE A 133 0.16 8.95 0.06
N ILE A 134 -0.96 8.23 0.00
CA ILE A 134 -2.28 8.79 0.33
C ILE A 134 -2.38 9.26 1.79
N SER A 135 -1.77 8.55 2.75
CA SER A 135 -1.87 8.95 4.16
C SER A 135 -1.18 10.29 4.45
N SER A 136 -0.07 10.62 3.77
CA SER A 136 0.56 11.95 3.92
C SER A 136 -0.40 13.06 3.50
N LYS A 137 -1.11 12.88 2.38
CA LYS A 137 -2.09 13.82 1.84
C LYS A 137 -3.32 13.91 2.72
N LEU A 138 -3.80 12.78 3.25
CA LEU A 138 -4.93 12.79 4.18
C LEU A 138 -4.59 13.54 5.47
N ILE A 139 -3.40 13.30 6.04
CA ILE A 139 -2.97 13.93 7.29
C ILE A 139 -2.66 15.41 7.07
N SER A 140 -2.04 15.80 5.96
CA SER A 140 -1.79 17.22 5.66
C SER A 140 -3.09 17.99 5.44
N GLU A 141 -4.01 17.48 4.60
CA GLU A 141 -5.22 18.19 4.21
C GLU A 141 -6.33 18.16 5.27
N PHE A 142 -6.48 17.05 6.00
CA PHE A 142 -7.58 16.84 6.96
C PHE A 142 -7.10 16.71 8.43
N GLY A 143 -5.79 16.85 8.68
CA GLY A 143 -5.23 16.85 10.03
C GLY A 143 -5.60 15.61 10.84
N PHE A 144 -6.20 15.84 12.00
CA PHE A 144 -6.64 14.82 12.95
C PHE A 144 -7.68 13.86 12.36
N ILE A 145 -8.57 14.37 11.51
CA ILE A 145 -9.58 13.54 10.83
C ILE A 145 -8.87 12.55 9.88
N GLY A 146 -7.88 13.02 9.13
CA GLY A 146 -7.05 12.19 8.25
C GLY A 146 -6.31 11.09 9.03
N ALA A 147 -5.72 11.44 10.16
CA ALA A 147 -5.05 10.48 11.03
C ALA A 147 -6.02 9.40 11.57
N ILE A 148 -7.22 9.79 12.01
CA ILE A 148 -8.26 8.85 12.44
C ILE A 148 -8.64 7.91 11.31
N MET A 149 -8.80 8.41 10.08
CA MET A 149 -9.14 7.57 8.92
C MET A 149 -8.07 6.49 8.67
N CYS A 150 -6.78 6.84 8.79
CA CYS A 150 -5.67 5.89 8.68
C CYS A 150 -5.69 4.84 9.79
N ILE A 151 -5.92 5.25 11.04
CA ILE A 151 -6.02 4.33 12.19
C ILE A 151 -7.22 3.39 12.04
N PHE A 152 -8.37 3.92 11.61
CA PHE A 152 -9.58 3.14 11.38
C PHE A 152 -9.38 2.09 10.27
N TYR A 153 -8.70 2.48 9.19
CA TYR A 153 -8.32 1.54 8.13
C TYR A 153 -7.45 0.40 8.67
N LEU A 154 -6.42 0.71 9.46
CA LEU A 154 -5.54 -0.30 10.07
C LEU A 154 -6.30 -1.24 11.01
N PHE A 155 -7.22 -0.70 11.81
CA PHE A 155 -8.05 -1.50 12.70
C PHE A 155 -8.89 -2.54 11.93
N ILE A 156 -9.54 -2.12 10.83
CA ILE A 156 -10.30 -3.04 9.97
C ILE A 156 -9.36 -4.02 9.25
N PHE A 157 -8.20 -3.56 8.79
CA PHE A 157 -7.18 -4.40 8.15
C PHE A 157 -6.78 -5.57 9.06
N PHE A 158 -6.49 -5.30 10.33
CA PHE A 158 -6.18 -6.36 11.31
C PHE A 158 -7.38 -7.28 11.58
N ARG A 159 -8.60 -6.73 11.68
CA ARG A 159 -9.81 -7.56 11.85
C ARG A 159 -10.04 -8.49 10.65
N PHE A 160 -9.84 -8.00 9.42
CA PHE A 160 -9.95 -8.80 8.21
C PHE A 160 -8.86 -9.87 8.14
N TYR A 161 -7.61 -9.54 8.47
CA TYR A 161 -6.54 -10.52 8.58
C TYR A 161 -6.88 -11.66 9.56
N LEU A 162 -7.33 -11.33 10.77
CA LEU A 162 -7.69 -12.32 11.79
C LEU A 162 -8.91 -13.17 11.38
N ARG A 163 -9.91 -12.57 10.73
CA ARG A 163 -11.10 -13.30 10.24
C ARG A 163 -10.74 -14.24 9.09
N PHE A 164 -9.91 -13.78 8.16
CA PHE A 164 -9.45 -14.59 7.03
C PHE A 164 -8.69 -15.83 7.51
N LYS A 165 -7.90 -15.71 8.58
CA LYS A 165 -7.19 -16.83 9.20
C LYS A 165 -8.11 -17.90 9.81
N LYS A 166 -9.28 -17.51 10.35
CA LYS A 166 -10.18 -18.44 11.06
C LYS A 166 -11.05 -19.29 10.14
N ASN A 167 -11.53 -18.75 9.02
CA ASN A 167 -12.44 -19.49 8.15
C ASN A 167 -11.70 -20.16 6.98
N LYS A 168 -12.02 -21.43 6.73
CA LYS A 168 -11.33 -22.24 5.71
C LYS A 168 -11.87 -22.06 4.29
N ARG A 169 -13.09 -21.51 4.13
CA ARG A 169 -13.74 -21.34 2.82
C ARG A 169 -14.45 -20.00 2.75
N TYR A 170 -14.16 -19.27 1.68
CA TYR A 170 -14.80 -18.02 1.31
C TYR A 170 -15.27 -18.11 -0.14
N PRO A 171 -16.43 -17.53 -0.50
CA PRO A 171 -16.82 -17.42 -1.89
C PRO A 171 -15.82 -16.53 -2.66
N PRO A 172 -15.61 -16.75 -3.97
CA PRO A 172 -14.62 -16.01 -4.76
C PRO A 172 -14.78 -14.48 -4.69
N GLN A 173 -16.02 -13.99 -4.66
CA GLN A 173 -16.35 -12.57 -4.54
C GLN A 173 -15.79 -11.95 -3.24
N TYR A 174 -15.81 -12.71 -2.15
CA TYR A 174 -15.28 -12.26 -0.86
C TYR A 174 -13.75 -12.29 -0.86
N ILE A 175 -13.14 -13.28 -1.51
CA ILE A 175 -11.68 -13.31 -1.68
C ILE A 175 -11.23 -12.09 -2.47
N LEU A 176 -11.91 -11.76 -3.57
CA LEU A 176 -11.61 -10.58 -4.39
C LEU A 176 -11.75 -9.27 -3.58
N ALA A 177 -12.86 -9.09 -2.86
CA ALA A 177 -13.08 -7.92 -2.01
C ALA A 177 -11.98 -7.80 -0.94
N TYR A 178 -11.61 -8.91 -0.29
CA TYR A 178 -10.51 -8.92 0.68
C TYR A 178 -9.18 -8.55 0.05
N SER A 179 -8.87 -9.08 -1.13
CA SER A 179 -7.65 -8.73 -1.85
C SER A 179 -7.57 -7.23 -2.14
N PHE A 180 -8.64 -6.63 -2.67
CA PHE A 180 -8.67 -5.19 -2.93
C PHE A 180 -8.50 -4.36 -1.67
N TYR A 181 -9.18 -4.73 -0.58
CA TYR A 181 -9.03 -4.04 0.69
C TYR A 181 -7.59 -4.14 1.22
N MET A 182 -7.01 -5.34 1.24
CA MET A 182 -5.66 -5.55 1.78
C MET A 182 -4.58 -4.89 0.91
N CYS A 183 -4.74 -4.91 -0.42
CA CYS A 183 -3.82 -4.26 -1.35
C CYS A 183 -3.79 -2.73 -1.21
N PHE A 184 -4.87 -2.11 -0.71
CA PHE A 184 -4.92 -0.66 -0.48
C PHE A 184 -3.90 -0.18 0.57
N PHE A 185 -3.32 -1.09 1.36
CA PHE A 185 -2.24 -0.77 2.29
C PHE A 185 -1.03 -0.13 1.59
N ILE A 186 -0.70 -0.61 0.38
CA ILE A 186 0.46 -0.15 -0.39
C ILE A 186 0.30 1.33 -0.81
N PRO A 187 -0.78 1.73 -1.52
CA PRO A 187 -0.98 3.14 -1.87
C PRO A 187 -1.24 4.04 -0.66
N LEU A 188 -1.72 3.49 0.46
CA LEU A 188 -1.95 4.27 1.66
C LEU A 188 -0.65 4.66 2.38
N PHE A 189 0.33 3.75 2.50
CA PHE A 189 1.52 3.96 3.35
C PHE A 189 2.86 3.91 2.62
N ILE A 190 2.95 3.24 1.48
CA ILE A 190 4.23 3.01 0.80
C ILE A 190 4.39 3.98 -0.36
N ARG A 191 3.48 3.92 -1.34
CA ARG A 191 3.54 4.75 -2.53
C ARG A 191 2.19 4.78 -3.23
N GLY A 192 1.63 5.96 -3.38
CA GLY A 192 0.36 6.18 -4.06
C GLY A 192 0.23 7.62 -4.51
N ALA A 193 -0.43 7.83 -5.65
CA ALA A 193 -0.92 9.16 -5.99
C ALA A 193 -2.09 9.53 -5.05
N GLY A 194 -2.49 10.81 -5.01
CA GLY A 194 -3.53 11.31 -4.11
C GLY A 194 -4.84 10.49 -4.10
N TYR A 195 -5.78 10.87 -3.23
CA TYR A 195 -7.00 10.08 -2.99
C TYR A 195 -7.97 9.94 -4.19
N ILE A 196 -7.80 10.72 -5.27
CA ILE A 196 -8.53 10.51 -6.53
C ILE A 196 -7.73 9.52 -7.38
N ASN A 197 -7.84 8.23 -7.06
CA ASN A 197 -7.10 7.18 -7.73
C ASN A 197 -7.95 5.89 -7.84
N PRO A 198 -7.81 5.10 -8.92
CA PRO A 198 -8.36 3.74 -9.03
C PRO A 198 -8.26 2.89 -7.74
N TYR A 199 -7.17 3.00 -6.98
CA TYR A 199 -7.03 2.24 -5.73
C TYR A 199 -8.10 2.56 -4.68
N VAL A 200 -8.49 3.84 -4.59
CA VAL A 200 -9.55 4.28 -3.68
C VAL A 200 -10.92 3.80 -4.17
N PHE A 201 -11.15 3.78 -5.47
CA PHE A 201 -12.35 3.17 -6.06
C PHE A 201 -12.44 1.66 -5.75
N MET A 202 -11.33 0.93 -5.86
CA MET A 202 -11.26 -0.50 -5.53
C MET A 202 -11.52 -0.74 -4.03
N LEU A 203 -11.02 0.15 -3.15
CA LEU A 203 -11.32 0.11 -1.72
C LEU A 203 -12.83 0.25 -1.48
N PHE A 204 -13.50 1.26 -2.04
CA PHE A 204 -14.94 1.44 -1.85
C PHE A 204 -15.74 0.27 -2.41
N SER A 205 -15.36 -0.25 -3.58
CA SER A 205 -15.96 -1.45 -4.18
C SER A 205 -15.86 -2.66 -3.25
N SER A 206 -14.70 -2.85 -2.59
CA SER A 206 -14.51 -3.95 -1.63
C SER A 206 -15.43 -3.84 -0.41
N ILE A 207 -15.60 -2.63 0.13
CA ILE A 207 -16.46 -2.37 1.28
C ILE A 207 -17.92 -2.65 0.91
N PHE A 208 -18.34 -2.21 -0.27
CA PHE A 208 -19.68 -2.46 -0.78
C PHE A 208 -19.97 -3.95 -0.96
N LEU A 209 -19.07 -4.70 -1.61
CA LEU A 209 -19.21 -6.14 -1.82
C LEU A 209 -19.29 -6.91 -0.48
N CYS A 210 -18.46 -6.55 0.49
CA CYS A 210 -18.48 -7.14 1.83
C CYS A 210 -19.83 -6.91 2.54
N LYS A 211 -20.40 -5.70 2.46
CA LYS A 211 -21.70 -5.38 3.06
C LYS A 211 -22.86 -6.11 2.35
N TYR A 212 -22.85 -6.12 1.03
CA TYR A 212 -23.90 -6.75 0.22
C TYR A 212 -24.02 -8.24 0.52
N HIS A 213 -22.90 -8.96 0.60
CA HIS A 213 -22.89 -10.37 0.96
C HIS A 213 -23.34 -10.64 2.39
N ALA A 214 -22.93 -9.82 3.36
CA ALA A 214 -23.39 -9.96 4.74
C ALA A 214 -24.93 -9.86 4.83
N LYS A 215 -25.53 -8.94 4.06
CA LYS A 215 -26.99 -8.79 3.96
C LYS A 215 -27.67 -10.02 3.36
N ILE A 216 -27.12 -10.59 2.28
CA ILE A 216 -27.68 -11.80 1.65
C ILE A 216 -27.66 -13.00 2.61
N ILE A 217 -26.57 -13.18 3.37
CA ILE A 217 -26.46 -14.28 4.33
C ILE A 217 -27.52 -14.13 5.44
N LEU A 218 -27.70 -12.91 5.96
CA LEU A 218 -28.73 -12.63 6.98
C LEU A 218 -30.14 -12.89 6.43
N MET A 219 -30.45 -12.47 5.20
CA MET A 219 -31.74 -12.76 4.58
C MET A 219 -31.99 -14.26 4.42
N LYS A 220 -30.99 -15.03 3.95
CA LYS A 220 -31.12 -16.50 3.85
C LYS A 220 -31.27 -17.20 5.19
N SER A 221 -30.66 -16.68 6.25
CA SER A 221 -30.81 -17.19 7.61
C SER A 221 -32.20 -16.95 8.18
N ASN A 222 -32.75 -15.75 7.97
CA ASN A 222 -34.10 -15.40 8.44
C ASN A 222 -35.19 -16.20 7.72
N VAL A 223 -35.02 -16.48 6.43
CA VAL A 223 -35.95 -17.34 5.67
C VAL A 223 -35.93 -18.78 6.19
N LYS A 224 -34.76 -19.31 6.59
CA LYS A 224 -34.65 -20.66 7.18
C LYS A 224 -35.23 -20.79 8.59
N MET A 225 -35.35 -19.69 9.33
CA MET A 225 -35.98 -19.65 10.66
C MET A 225 -37.51 -19.52 10.59
N ALA A 226 -38.03 -19.15 9.41
CA ALA A 226 -39.45 -18.89 9.18
C ALA A 226 -40.17 -20.06 8.46
N ILE A 227 -39.45 -21.15 8.16
CA ILE A 227 -39.97 -22.42 7.60
C ILE A 227 -39.77 -23.48 8.67
#